data_AF-A0A1I6D2I0-F1
#
_entry.id   AF-A0A1I6D2I0-F1
#
_cell.length_a   1.000
_cell.length_b   1.000
_cell.length_c   1.000
_cell.angle_alpha   90.00
_cell.angle_beta   90.00
_cell.angle_gamma   90.00
#
_symmetry.space_group_name_H-M   'P 1'
#
loop_
_entity.id
_entity.type
_entity.pdbx_description
1 polymer ?
#
loop_
_entity_poly.entity_id
_entity_poly.type
_entity_poly.pdbx_seq_one_letter_code
_entity_poly.pdbx_strand_id
1 'polypeptide(L)'
;MTAVNCAFMPRDIFSIVQVQDIATQEQERAVLIFGGSEGKVSVLCGQSCSDTWAIIPPVNKIIEWVSETKTYFREAIVVHNHPHLPWHGEIIPSDDDIAATEFLKWQLALLGITLHDHIIISGNKKRSLLEMNLYHNGPLKTSGFEIKRFLYCFLVQVSLVLEHHPVVDTIINLLEKNLDMIRNYYEKPWYLRVFTPKPDDGGFKSELAGLKTSDNLLSRLVDALIQLEGDRNFKIQPEKVIPYGIELWKRIIK
;
A
#
# COMPACT_ATOMS: atom_id res chain seq x y z
N MET A 1 -10.73 -10.80 32.63
CA MET A 1 -9.68 -9.81 32.30
C MET A 1 -10.10 -9.11 31.02
N THR A 2 -10.61 -7.90 31.16
CA THR A 2 -11.03 -7.04 30.04
C THR A 2 -9.77 -6.36 29.49
N ALA A 3 -9.38 -6.75 28.27
CA ALA A 3 -8.35 -6.01 27.54
C ALA A 3 -8.89 -4.62 27.23
N VAL A 4 -8.27 -3.59 27.83
CA VAL A 4 -8.50 -2.21 27.42
C VAL A 4 -7.74 -2.04 26.11
N ASN A 5 -8.45 -2.08 25.00
CA ASN A 5 -7.93 -1.63 23.71
C ASN A 5 -7.59 -0.13 23.86
N CYS A 6 -6.32 0.21 24.03
CA CYS A 6 -5.84 1.56 23.76
C CYS A 6 -5.91 1.77 22.25
N ALA A 7 -7.10 2.14 21.77
CA ALA A 7 -7.30 2.53 20.39
C ALA A 7 -6.47 3.78 20.09
N PHE A 8 -5.84 3.78 18.93
CA PHE A 8 -5.11 4.90 18.34
C PHE A 8 -6.04 6.12 18.17
N MET A 9 -6.05 7.04 19.15
CA MET A 9 -7.04 8.12 19.20
C MET A 9 -6.59 9.33 18.36
N PRO A 10 -7.45 9.88 17.47
CA PRO A 10 -7.11 11.04 16.64
C PRO A 10 -6.64 12.28 17.43
N ARG A 11 -7.07 12.44 18.70
CA ARG A 11 -6.64 13.58 19.53
C ARG A 11 -5.15 13.55 19.87
N ASP A 12 -4.57 12.37 20.04
CA ASP A 12 -3.16 12.22 20.43
C ASP A 12 -2.23 12.51 19.25
N ILE A 13 -2.70 12.31 18.03
CA ILE A 13 -1.93 12.52 16.79
C ILE A 13 -1.48 13.96 16.61
N PHE A 14 -2.31 14.93 16.97
CA PHE A 14 -1.98 16.36 16.80
C PHE A 14 -0.99 16.88 17.84
N SER A 15 -0.65 16.08 18.85
CA SER A 15 0.41 16.38 19.81
C SER A 15 1.79 15.92 19.34
N ILE A 16 1.85 15.15 18.26
CA ILE A 16 3.08 14.62 17.68
C ILE A 16 3.85 15.77 17.02
N VAL A 17 5.11 15.94 17.41
CA VAL A 17 5.99 17.02 16.94
C VAL A 17 6.02 17.10 15.41
N GLN A 18 6.21 15.97 14.73
CA GLN A 18 6.27 15.94 13.26
C GLN A 18 4.96 16.37 12.60
N VAL A 19 3.81 16.08 13.22
CA VAL A 19 2.50 16.53 12.72
C VAL A 19 2.35 18.03 12.90
N GLN A 20 2.78 18.57 14.05
CA GLN A 20 2.79 20.00 14.30
C GLN A 20 3.74 20.73 13.34
N ASP A 21 4.91 20.13 13.10
CA ASP A 21 5.94 20.69 12.21
C ASP A 21 5.47 20.82 10.77
N ILE A 22 4.72 19.85 10.24
CA ILE A 22 4.20 19.93 8.85
C ILE A 22 2.97 20.84 8.74
N ALA A 23 2.23 21.07 9.83
CA ALA A 23 0.96 21.81 9.78
C ALA A 23 1.11 23.24 9.23
N THR A 24 2.25 23.89 9.47
CA THR A 24 2.50 25.28 9.07
C THR A 24 3.46 25.41 7.88
N GLN A 25 3.80 24.32 7.20
CA GLN A 25 4.75 24.38 6.10
C GLN A 25 4.13 24.90 4.81
N GLU A 26 4.94 25.62 4.05
CA GLU A 26 4.61 26.12 2.70
C GLU A 26 4.70 25.04 1.62
N GLN A 27 5.29 23.89 1.95
CA GLN A 27 5.38 22.74 1.06
C GLN A 27 4.52 21.60 1.59
N GLU A 28 3.90 20.85 0.69
CA GLU A 28 3.22 19.62 1.03
C GLU A 28 4.19 18.54 1.52
N ARG A 29 3.80 17.91 2.62
CA ARG A 29 4.47 16.77 3.24
C ARG A 29 3.44 15.83 3.82
N ALA A 30 3.77 14.55 3.79
CA ALA A 30 2.99 13.50 4.42
C ALA A 30 3.83 12.83 5.51
N VAL A 31 3.18 12.41 6.58
CA VAL A 31 3.76 11.59 7.64
C VAL A 31 2.88 10.36 7.84
N LEU A 32 3.53 9.21 7.99
CA LEU A 32 2.88 7.98 8.42
C LEU A 32 3.14 7.80 9.91
N ILE A 33 2.06 7.56 10.63
CA ILE A 33 2.08 7.41 12.08
C ILE A 33 1.63 6.00 12.38
N PHE A 34 2.52 5.20 12.94
CA PHE A 34 2.31 3.79 13.18
C PHE A 34 2.05 3.51 14.66
N GLY A 35 1.09 2.62 14.91
CA GLY A 35 0.73 2.09 16.21
C GLY A 35 1.12 0.62 16.38
N GLY A 36 1.65 0.30 17.56
CA GLY A 36 1.93 -1.07 18.00
C GLY A 36 1.11 -1.47 19.23
N SER A 37 1.17 -2.75 19.61
CA SER A 37 0.45 -3.31 20.77
C SER A 37 0.87 -2.76 22.13
N GLU A 38 1.94 -1.96 22.21
CA GLU A 38 2.48 -1.39 23.45
C GLU A 38 2.08 0.08 23.68
N GLY A 39 1.20 0.65 22.84
CA GLY A 39 0.81 2.07 22.94
C GLY A 39 1.92 3.05 22.55
N LYS A 40 3.07 2.56 22.08
CA LYS A 40 4.12 3.37 21.45
C LYS A 40 3.71 3.74 20.04
N VAL A 41 3.97 4.99 19.69
CA VAL A 41 3.77 5.55 18.36
C VAL A 41 5.13 5.71 17.68
N SER A 42 5.21 5.39 16.40
CA SER A 42 6.39 5.64 15.58
C SER A 42 5.99 6.47 14.37
N VAL A 43 6.79 7.49 14.01
CA VAL A 43 6.50 8.38 12.89
C VAL A 43 7.54 8.24 11.78
N LEU A 44 7.08 8.05 10.55
CA LEU A 44 7.91 8.07 9.34
C LEU A 44 7.51 9.25 8.46
N CYS A 45 8.44 10.16 8.25
CA CYS A 45 8.20 11.33 7.40
C CYS A 45 8.43 10.98 5.93
N GLY A 46 7.45 11.33 5.10
CA GLY A 46 7.56 11.32 3.66
C GLY A 46 8.50 12.43 3.16
N GLN A 47 8.89 12.31 1.89
CA GLN A 47 9.66 13.37 1.23
C GLN A 47 8.71 14.43 0.68
N SER A 48 9.17 15.68 0.70
CA SER A 48 8.53 16.74 -0.09
C SER A 48 9.10 16.69 -1.50
N CYS A 49 8.23 16.70 -2.51
CA CYS A 49 8.66 16.63 -3.91
C CYS A 49 8.32 17.87 -4.71
N SER A 50 7.33 18.65 -4.25
CA SER A 50 7.03 19.99 -4.77
C SER A 50 6.23 20.78 -3.73
N ASP A 51 5.90 22.03 -4.06
CA ASP A 51 5.07 22.87 -3.20
C ASP A 51 3.63 22.32 -3.06
N THR A 52 3.17 21.49 -4.00
CA THR A 52 1.76 21.04 -4.08
C THR A 52 1.59 19.54 -4.01
N TRP A 53 2.65 18.74 -3.84
CA TRP A 53 2.56 17.28 -3.75
C TRP A 53 3.43 16.73 -2.62
N ALA A 54 2.80 15.96 -1.74
CA ALA A 54 3.48 15.12 -0.77
C ALA A 54 3.73 13.70 -1.32
N ILE A 55 4.89 13.12 -1.01
CA ILE A 55 5.14 11.69 -1.22
C ILE A 55 5.18 10.99 0.12
N ILE A 56 4.23 10.07 0.33
CA ILE A 56 4.28 9.14 1.44
C ILE A 56 5.54 8.26 1.35
N PRO A 57 6.11 7.81 2.49
CA PRO A 57 7.22 6.88 2.47
C PRO A 57 6.90 5.62 1.63
N PRO A 58 7.78 5.23 0.68
CA PRO A 58 7.56 4.04 -0.12
C PRO A 58 7.66 2.75 0.73
N VAL A 59 7.11 1.66 0.23
CA VAL A 59 6.99 0.38 0.98
C VAL A 59 8.36 -0.13 1.43
N ASN A 60 9.40 -0.02 0.60
CA ASN A 60 10.75 -0.43 0.98
C ASN A 60 11.26 0.33 2.21
N LYS A 61 10.96 1.64 2.34
CA LYS A 61 11.36 2.43 3.52
C LYS A 61 10.62 1.98 4.78
N ILE A 62 9.35 1.60 4.66
CA ILE A 62 8.58 1.02 5.78
C ILE A 62 9.20 -0.32 6.20
N ILE A 63 9.55 -1.18 5.25
CA ILE A 63 10.16 -2.49 5.52
C ILE A 63 11.56 -2.34 6.13
N GLU A 64 12.41 -1.48 5.57
CA GLU A 64 13.75 -1.14 6.10
C GLU A 64 13.63 -0.73 7.58
N TRP A 65 12.71 0.19 7.87
CA TRP A 65 12.54 0.69 9.22
C TRP A 65 12.03 -0.37 10.20
N VAL A 66 11.12 -1.24 9.79
CA VAL A 66 10.69 -2.37 10.62
C VAL A 66 11.83 -3.38 10.82
N SER A 67 12.65 -3.62 9.80
CA SER A 67 13.83 -4.48 9.92
C SER A 67 14.83 -3.93 10.94
N GLU A 68 15.08 -2.62 10.93
CA GLU A 68 15.99 -1.94 11.85
C GLU A 68 15.45 -1.89 13.28
N THR A 69 14.19 -1.49 13.45
CA THR A 69 13.57 -1.31 14.78
C THR A 69 13.07 -2.61 15.39
N LYS A 70 13.03 -3.69 14.60
CA LYS A 70 12.47 -5.00 14.97
C LYS A 70 11.07 -4.88 15.60
N THR A 71 10.29 -3.89 15.17
CA THR A 71 8.98 -3.54 15.73
C THR A 71 7.87 -3.87 14.75
N TYR A 72 6.84 -4.60 15.21
CA TYR A 72 5.67 -4.91 14.40
C TYR A 72 4.57 -3.87 14.60
N PHE A 73 4.30 -3.10 13.54
CA PHE A 73 3.17 -2.17 13.49
C PHE A 73 1.90 -2.88 13.03
N ARG A 74 0.78 -2.59 13.68
CA ARG A 74 -0.54 -3.16 13.32
C ARG A 74 -1.47 -2.13 12.68
N GLU A 75 -1.19 -0.88 12.96
CA GLU A 75 -2.11 0.23 12.71
C GLU A 75 -1.30 1.41 12.17
N ALA A 76 -1.92 2.17 11.28
CA ALA A 76 -1.34 3.40 10.76
C ALA A 76 -2.41 4.46 10.54
N ILE A 77 -1.99 5.73 10.61
CA ILE A 77 -2.72 6.88 10.09
C ILE A 77 -1.75 7.68 9.24
N VAL A 78 -2.24 8.15 8.09
CA VAL A 78 -1.50 9.10 7.26
C VAL A 78 -2.00 10.51 7.56
N VAL A 79 -1.07 11.45 7.68
CA VAL A 79 -1.38 12.87 7.81
C VAL A 79 -0.59 13.62 6.77
N HIS A 80 -1.23 14.49 5.99
CA HIS A 80 -0.51 15.45 5.16
C HIS A 80 -1.00 16.87 5.38
N ASN A 81 -0.13 17.84 5.11
CA ASN A 81 -0.53 19.24 5.14
C ASN A 81 -0.92 19.71 3.74
N HIS A 82 -1.95 20.55 3.68
CA HIS A 82 -2.14 21.46 2.56
C HIS A 82 -1.46 22.79 2.92
N PRO A 83 -0.62 23.37 2.05
CA PRO A 83 0.13 24.56 2.36
C PRO A 83 -0.81 25.71 2.69
N HIS A 84 -0.42 26.52 3.66
CA HIS A 84 -1.21 27.70 4.00
C HIS A 84 -0.95 28.83 3.00
N LEU A 85 -1.61 28.79 1.83
CA LEU A 85 -1.53 29.89 0.87
C LEU A 85 -2.58 30.96 1.21
N PRO A 86 -2.27 32.27 1.05
CA PRO A 86 -3.21 33.36 1.35
C PRO A 86 -4.55 33.27 0.59
N TRP A 87 -4.57 32.51 -0.51
CA TRP A 87 -5.70 32.33 -1.42
C TRP A 87 -6.24 30.90 -1.41
N HIS A 88 -5.54 29.96 -0.76
CA HIS A 88 -5.87 28.54 -0.74
C HIS A 88 -5.30 27.90 0.55
N GLY A 89 -6.20 27.61 1.49
CA GLY A 89 -5.88 26.93 2.76
C GLY A 89 -7.01 25.99 3.13
N GLU A 90 -7.54 25.30 2.11
CA GLU A 90 -8.64 24.38 2.22
C GLU A 90 -8.11 23.01 2.62
N ILE A 91 -8.63 22.50 3.73
CA ILE A 91 -8.45 21.13 4.24
C ILE A 91 -9.39 20.15 3.51
N ILE A 92 -9.70 20.42 2.24
CA ILE A 92 -10.62 19.63 1.42
C ILE A 92 -9.76 18.65 0.61
N PRO A 93 -9.98 17.33 0.72
CA PRO A 93 -9.25 16.35 -0.08
C PRO A 93 -9.53 16.53 -1.57
N SER A 94 -8.46 16.41 -2.36
CA SER A 94 -8.53 16.23 -3.81
C SER A 94 -8.89 14.79 -4.17
N ASP A 95 -9.26 14.55 -5.43
CA ASP A 95 -9.45 13.19 -5.95
C ASP A 95 -8.15 12.37 -5.89
N ASP A 96 -7.00 13.03 -6.04
CA ASP A 96 -5.68 12.40 -5.92
C ASP A 96 -5.40 11.95 -4.48
N ASP A 97 -5.80 12.73 -3.47
CA ASP A 97 -5.68 12.32 -2.06
C ASP A 97 -6.50 11.06 -1.78
N ILE A 98 -7.72 10.99 -2.29
CA ILE A 98 -8.61 9.84 -2.13
C ILE A 98 -8.01 8.61 -2.83
N ALA A 99 -7.54 8.76 -4.06
CA ALA A 99 -6.90 7.68 -4.82
C ALA A 99 -5.63 7.19 -4.13
N ALA A 100 -4.75 8.10 -3.68
CA ALA A 100 -3.53 7.77 -2.96
C ALA A 100 -3.82 7.05 -1.64
N THR A 101 -4.88 7.47 -0.92
CA THR A 101 -5.35 6.78 0.30
C THR A 101 -5.71 5.33 0.02
N GLU A 102 -6.45 5.08 -1.07
CA GLU A 102 -6.83 3.73 -1.47
C GLU A 102 -5.60 2.88 -1.80
N PHE A 103 -4.64 3.40 -2.57
CA PHE A 103 -3.40 2.68 -2.87
C PHE A 103 -2.58 2.37 -1.61
N LEU A 104 -2.39 3.37 -0.73
CA LEU A 104 -1.66 3.21 0.53
C LEU A 104 -2.31 2.15 1.42
N LYS A 105 -3.64 2.16 1.53
CA LYS A 105 -4.39 1.14 2.29
C LYS A 105 -4.04 -0.28 1.83
N TRP A 106 -3.97 -0.53 0.52
CA TRP A 106 -3.63 -1.85 -0.02
C TRP A 106 -2.17 -2.22 0.18
N GLN A 107 -1.25 -1.25 0.07
CA GLN A 107 0.16 -1.45 0.36
C GLN A 107 0.39 -1.82 1.82
N LEU A 108 -0.23 -1.09 2.75
CA LEU A 108 -0.17 -1.36 4.18
C LEU A 108 -0.86 -2.69 4.53
N ALA A 109 -1.98 -3.03 3.88
CA ALA A 109 -2.65 -4.31 4.09
C ALA A 109 -1.76 -5.51 3.68
N LEU A 110 -0.98 -5.40 2.61
CA LEU A 110 0.02 -6.43 2.24
C LEU A 110 1.15 -6.54 3.27
N LEU A 111 1.45 -5.43 3.94
CA LEU A 111 2.29 -5.41 5.13
C LEU A 111 1.51 -5.72 6.41
N GLY A 112 0.25 -6.19 6.38
CA GLY A 112 -0.47 -6.55 7.59
C GLY A 112 -0.68 -5.38 8.58
N ILE A 113 -0.70 -4.15 8.06
CA ILE A 113 -0.97 -2.90 8.78
C ILE A 113 -2.33 -2.38 8.30
N THR A 114 -3.21 -2.06 9.25
CA THR A 114 -4.48 -1.41 8.95
C THR A 114 -4.27 0.10 8.86
N LEU A 115 -4.66 0.71 7.75
CA LEU A 115 -4.82 2.17 7.69
C LEU A 115 -6.17 2.54 8.33
N HIS A 116 -6.17 3.40 9.34
CA HIS A 116 -7.39 3.81 10.03
C HIS A 116 -8.00 5.07 9.45
N ASP A 117 -7.17 6.00 8.99
CA ASP A 117 -7.61 7.28 8.49
C ASP A 117 -6.53 7.98 7.65
N HIS A 118 -6.98 8.98 6.91
CA HIS A 118 -6.15 9.99 6.28
C HIS A 118 -6.60 11.37 6.77
N ILE A 119 -5.70 12.12 7.39
CA ILE A 119 -5.99 13.42 7.98
C ILE A 119 -5.26 14.52 7.20
N ILE A 120 -6.01 15.51 6.74
CA ILE A 120 -5.48 16.71 6.08
C ILE A 120 -5.41 17.83 7.08
N ILE A 121 -4.28 18.52 7.19
CA ILE A 121 -4.08 19.64 8.11
C ILE A 121 -3.61 20.92 7.40
N SER A 122 -3.92 22.08 7.97
CA SER A 122 -3.38 23.37 7.52
C SER A 122 -3.46 24.39 8.65
N GLY A 123 -2.32 24.77 9.21
CA GLY A 123 -2.22 25.52 10.47
C GLY A 123 -3.00 24.82 11.59
N ASN A 124 -4.01 25.50 12.13
CA ASN A 124 -4.87 24.95 13.19
C ASN A 124 -6.09 24.16 12.67
N LYS A 125 -6.23 24.05 11.36
CA LYS A 125 -7.36 23.35 10.72
C LYS A 125 -7.01 21.89 10.46
N LYS A 126 -8.02 21.03 10.52
CA LYS A 126 -7.91 19.59 10.23
C LYS A 126 -9.19 19.00 9.64
N ARG A 127 -9.06 18.01 8.77
CA ARG A 127 -10.15 17.14 8.30
C ARG A 127 -9.70 15.70 8.23
N SER A 128 -10.60 14.80 8.60
CA SER A 128 -10.45 13.36 8.49
C SER A 128 -11.28 12.88 7.28
N LEU A 129 -10.67 12.09 6.40
CA LEU A 129 -11.40 11.44 5.31
C LEU A 129 -12.45 10.47 5.86
N LEU A 130 -12.18 9.81 6.98
CA LEU A 130 -13.15 8.96 7.67
C LEU A 130 -14.39 9.75 8.13
N GLU A 131 -14.20 10.88 8.82
CA GLU A 131 -15.30 11.73 9.28
C GLU A 131 -16.11 12.31 8.10
N MET A 132 -15.46 12.51 6.95
CA MET A 132 -16.10 12.96 5.71
C MET A 132 -16.80 11.84 4.93
N ASN A 133 -16.74 10.59 5.38
CA ASN A 133 -17.19 9.39 4.64
C ASN A 133 -16.49 9.21 3.28
N LEU A 134 -15.26 9.70 3.13
CA LEU A 134 -14.41 9.53 1.95
C LEU A 134 -13.41 8.39 2.11
N TYR A 135 -13.12 7.96 3.34
CA TYR A 135 -12.37 6.73 3.60
C TYR A 135 -13.25 5.50 3.37
N HIS A 136 -12.99 4.76 2.30
CA HIS A 136 -13.80 3.59 1.95
C HIS A 136 -13.13 2.28 2.41
N ASN A 137 -13.54 1.73 3.55
CA ASN A 137 -13.08 0.39 3.96
C ASN A 137 -13.87 -0.75 3.29
N GLY A 138 -14.31 -0.54 2.05
CA GLY A 138 -15.05 -1.53 1.30
C GLY A 138 -14.17 -2.35 0.35
N PRO A 139 -14.80 -3.32 -0.33
CA PRO A 139 -14.11 -4.23 -1.22
C PRO A 139 -13.62 -3.53 -2.47
N LEU A 140 -12.34 -3.71 -2.80
CA LEU A 140 -11.81 -3.35 -4.11
C LEU A 140 -12.36 -4.32 -5.15
N LYS A 141 -13.04 -3.77 -6.15
CA LYS A 141 -13.39 -4.48 -7.38
C LYS A 141 -12.32 -4.16 -8.42
N THR A 142 -11.54 -5.15 -8.81
CA THR A 142 -10.44 -4.94 -9.76
C THR A 142 -10.22 -6.19 -10.61
N SER A 143 -9.53 -6.03 -11.74
CA SER A 143 -9.21 -7.12 -12.65
C SER A 143 -7.97 -7.90 -12.17
N GLY A 144 -7.82 -9.14 -12.60
CA GLY A 144 -6.60 -9.90 -12.35
C GLY A 144 -5.36 -9.23 -12.93
N PHE A 145 -5.49 -8.50 -14.04
CA PHE A 145 -4.39 -7.73 -14.64
C PHE A 145 -3.86 -6.65 -13.69
N GLU A 146 -4.76 -5.86 -13.09
CA GLU A 146 -4.38 -4.81 -12.14
C GLU A 146 -3.80 -5.40 -10.84
N ILE A 147 -4.29 -6.56 -10.39
CA ILE A 147 -3.68 -7.28 -9.25
C ILE A 147 -2.25 -7.71 -9.58
N LYS A 148 -1.99 -8.23 -10.79
CA LYS A 148 -0.63 -8.60 -11.22
C LYS A 148 0.30 -7.39 -11.26
N ARG A 149 -0.16 -6.26 -11.82
CA ARG A 149 0.61 -5.00 -11.83
C ARG A 149 0.96 -4.54 -10.43
N PHE A 150 -0.02 -4.55 -9.54
CA PHE A 150 0.18 -4.17 -8.14
C PHE A 150 1.17 -5.10 -7.44
N LEU A 151 1.03 -6.42 -7.59
CA LEU A 151 1.94 -7.40 -7.01
C LEU A 151 3.37 -7.27 -7.57
N TYR A 152 3.53 -7.01 -8.87
CA TYR A 152 4.84 -6.74 -9.46
C TYR A 152 5.52 -5.54 -8.77
N CYS A 153 4.85 -4.39 -8.71
CA CYS A 153 5.39 -3.19 -8.07
C CYS A 153 5.69 -3.39 -6.58
N PHE A 154 4.87 -4.16 -5.87
CA PHE A 154 5.08 -4.48 -4.47
C PHE A 154 6.28 -5.41 -4.26
N LEU A 155 6.37 -6.50 -5.02
CA LEU A 155 7.44 -7.49 -4.88
C LEU A 155 8.80 -6.91 -5.23
N VAL A 156 8.89 -6.02 -6.23
CA VAL A 156 10.12 -5.26 -6.53
C VAL A 156 10.58 -4.45 -5.32
N GLN A 157 9.66 -3.77 -4.61
CA GLN A 157 10.03 -3.01 -3.41
C GLN A 157 10.43 -3.92 -2.25
N VAL A 158 9.81 -5.08 -2.11
CA VAL A 158 10.16 -6.08 -1.08
C VAL A 158 11.53 -6.71 -1.36
N SER A 159 11.85 -7.04 -2.61
CA SER A 159 13.12 -7.72 -2.96
C SER A 159 14.35 -6.85 -2.70
N LEU A 160 14.20 -5.52 -2.78
CA LEU A 160 15.26 -4.56 -2.43
C LEU A 160 15.70 -4.66 -0.97
N VAL A 161 14.82 -5.13 -0.07
CA VAL A 161 15.10 -5.18 1.37
C VAL A 161 15.39 -6.60 1.86
N LEU A 162 14.83 -7.62 1.22
CA LEU A 162 14.97 -9.03 1.62
C LEU A 162 16.14 -9.78 0.94
N GLU A 163 17.19 -9.07 0.48
CA GLU A 163 18.40 -9.66 -0.12
C GLU A 163 18.10 -10.74 -1.20
N HIS A 164 17.35 -10.37 -2.26
CA HIS A 164 17.17 -11.18 -3.47
C HIS A 164 16.87 -12.67 -3.22
N HIS A 165 15.65 -12.97 -2.74
CA HIS A 165 15.19 -14.34 -2.62
C HIS A 165 14.96 -14.93 -4.04
N PRO A 166 15.64 -16.03 -4.44
CA PRO A 166 15.63 -16.49 -5.83
C PRO A 166 14.24 -16.76 -6.41
N VAL A 167 13.33 -17.30 -5.58
CA VAL A 167 11.92 -17.53 -5.98
C VAL A 167 11.18 -16.22 -6.19
N VAL A 168 11.42 -15.20 -5.37
CA VAL A 168 10.79 -13.87 -5.51
C VAL A 168 11.29 -13.20 -6.77
N ASP A 169 12.60 -13.22 -7.03
CA ASP A 169 13.18 -12.66 -8.27
C ASP A 169 12.61 -13.36 -9.51
N THR A 170 12.44 -14.69 -9.45
CA THR A 170 11.83 -15.43 -10.55
C THR A 170 10.37 -15.03 -10.76
N ILE A 171 9.58 -14.87 -9.69
CA ILE A 171 8.19 -14.38 -9.78
C ILE A 171 8.14 -12.97 -10.37
N ILE A 172 9.03 -12.07 -9.95
CA ILE A 172 9.13 -10.70 -10.47
C ILE A 172 9.38 -10.73 -11.98
N ASN A 173 10.38 -11.50 -12.44
CA ASN A 173 10.72 -11.61 -13.86
C ASN A 173 9.57 -12.21 -14.69
N LEU A 174 8.86 -13.21 -14.15
CA LEU A 174 7.70 -13.80 -14.81
C LEU A 174 6.54 -12.81 -14.91
N LEU A 175 6.28 -12.05 -13.84
CA LEU A 175 5.26 -10.99 -13.84
C LEU A 175 5.61 -9.90 -14.85
N GLU A 176 6.86 -9.42 -14.87
CA GLU A 176 7.33 -8.39 -15.81
C GLU A 176 7.07 -8.81 -17.26
N LYS A 177 7.55 -10.01 -17.65
CA LYS A 177 7.34 -10.57 -19.00
C LYS A 177 5.86 -10.71 -19.34
N ASN A 178 5.07 -11.29 -18.43
CA ASN A 178 3.64 -11.49 -18.65
C ASN A 178 2.93 -10.15 -18.82
N LEU A 179 3.24 -9.16 -18.00
CA LEU A 179 2.66 -7.82 -18.05
C LEU A 179 3.04 -7.09 -19.33
N ASP A 180 4.30 -7.13 -19.76
CA ASP A 180 4.74 -6.49 -21.00
C ASP A 180 4.03 -7.07 -22.24
N MET A 181 3.90 -8.40 -22.29
CA MET A 181 3.18 -9.10 -23.36
C MET A 181 1.70 -8.70 -23.45
N ILE A 182 1.02 -8.63 -22.30
CA ILE A 182 -0.42 -8.38 -22.28
C ILE A 182 -0.77 -6.89 -22.17
N ARG A 183 0.20 -6.01 -21.92
CA ARG A 183 0.02 -4.55 -21.77
C ARG A 183 -0.78 -3.97 -22.93
N ASN A 184 -0.29 -4.17 -24.15
CA ASN A 184 -0.91 -3.66 -25.37
C ASN A 184 -2.34 -4.18 -25.59
N TYR A 185 -2.68 -5.34 -25.01
CA TYR A 185 -4.03 -5.89 -25.09
C TYR A 185 -4.96 -5.23 -24.06
N TYR A 186 -4.53 -5.07 -22.81
CA TYR A 186 -5.35 -4.52 -21.73
C TYR A 186 -5.45 -2.99 -21.73
N GLU A 187 -4.50 -2.28 -22.36
CA GLU A 187 -4.57 -0.82 -22.58
C GLU A 187 -5.59 -0.41 -23.65
N LYS A 188 -6.02 -1.35 -24.50
CA LYS A 188 -7.08 -1.09 -25.48
C LYS A 188 -8.43 -0.91 -24.80
N PRO A 189 -9.28 0.03 -25.28
CA PRO A 189 -10.69 0.07 -24.92
C PRO A 189 -11.37 -1.29 -25.11
N TRP A 190 -12.30 -1.62 -24.22
CA TRP A 190 -12.89 -2.96 -24.14
C TRP A 190 -13.49 -3.45 -25.47
N TYR A 191 -14.09 -2.56 -26.26
CA TYR A 191 -14.71 -2.90 -27.54
C TYR A 191 -13.69 -3.29 -28.61
N LEU A 192 -12.45 -2.78 -28.55
CA LEU A 192 -11.38 -3.20 -29.46
C LEU A 192 -10.81 -4.57 -29.09
N ARG A 193 -10.92 -4.96 -27.81
CA ARG A 193 -10.45 -6.27 -27.33
C ARG A 193 -11.32 -7.42 -27.81
N VAL A 194 -12.60 -7.17 -28.11
CA VAL A 194 -13.54 -8.17 -28.67
C VAL A 194 -13.04 -8.71 -30.01
N PHE A 195 -12.34 -7.87 -30.79
CA PHE A 195 -11.83 -8.21 -32.12
C PHE A 195 -10.33 -8.51 -32.14
N THR A 196 -9.65 -8.38 -31.00
CA THR A 196 -8.21 -8.66 -30.89
C THR A 196 -8.04 -10.01 -30.19
N PRO A 197 -7.31 -10.98 -30.76
CA PRO A 197 -6.95 -12.19 -30.03
C PRO A 197 -6.19 -11.82 -28.76
N LYS A 198 -6.59 -12.38 -27.61
CA LYS A 198 -5.82 -12.24 -26.37
C LYS A 198 -4.46 -12.91 -26.59
N PRO A 199 -3.34 -12.24 -26.27
CA PRO A 199 -2.02 -12.88 -26.30
C PRO A 199 -2.02 -14.13 -25.44
N ASP A 200 -1.20 -15.13 -25.80
CA ASP A 200 -0.92 -16.23 -24.89
C ASP A 200 -0.24 -15.70 -23.61
N ASP A 201 -0.24 -16.49 -22.54
CA ASP A 201 0.32 -16.07 -21.26
C ASP A 201 1.85 -16.16 -21.21
N GLY A 202 2.51 -16.47 -22.32
CA GLY A 202 3.96 -16.56 -22.46
C GLY A 202 4.57 -17.73 -21.72
N GLY A 203 3.78 -18.74 -21.35
CA GLY A 203 4.22 -19.81 -20.44
C GLY A 203 4.21 -19.41 -18.97
N PHE A 204 3.69 -18.22 -18.62
CA PHE A 204 3.65 -17.70 -17.25
C PHE A 204 3.11 -18.72 -16.24
N LYS A 205 1.94 -19.33 -16.51
CA LYS A 205 1.36 -20.32 -15.59
C LYS A 205 2.19 -21.59 -15.48
N SER A 206 2.72 -22.10 -16.59
CA SER A 206 3.54 -23.31 -16.59
C SER A 206 4.89 -23.10 -15.89
N GLU A 207 5.51 -21.95 -16.06
CA GLU A 207 6.78 -21.61 -15.41
C GLU A 207 6.58 -21.41 -13.90
N LEU A 208 5.50 -20.71 -13.49
CA LEU A 208 5.12 -20.60 -12.08
C LEU A 208 4.89 -21.96 -11.44
N ALA A 209 4.17 -22.87 -12.12
CA ALA A 209 3.90 -24.22 -11.61
C ALA A 209 5.18 -25.07 -11.47
N GLY A 210 6.25 -24.71 -12.19
CA GLY A 210 7.56 -25.33 -12.06
C GLY A 210 8.36 -24.86 -10.84
N LEU A 211 7.97 -23.75 -10.21
CA LEU A 211 8.69 -23.20 -9.05
C LEU A 211 8.47 -24.08 -7.81
N LYS A 212 9.58 -24.57 -7.26
CA LYS A 212 9.59 -25.33 -5.99
C LYS A 212 10.08 -24.43 -4.88
N THR A 213 9.32 -24.36 -3.79
CA THR A 213 9.70 -23.65 -2.57
C THR A 213 9.21 -24.40 -1.34
N SER A 214 10.01 -24.44 -0.29
CA SER A 214 9.58 -24.92 1.03
C SER A 214 8.86 -23.84 1.85
N ASP A 215 8.88 -22.60 1.36
CA ASP A 215 8.21 -21.47 2.00
C ASP A 215 6.70 -21.50 1.70
N ASN A 216 5.89 -21.73 2.74
CA ASN A 216 4.43 -21.79 2.64
C ASN A 216 3.78 -20.47 2.15
N LEU A 217 4.34 -19.31 2.49
CA LEU A 217 3.82 -18.02 2.01
C LEU A 217 4.07 -17.88 0.51
N LEU A 218 5.29 -18.21 0.05
CA LEU A 218 5.63 -18.16 -1.36
C LEU A 218 4.86 -19.20 -2.18
N SER A 219 4.65 -20.41 -1.65
CA SER A 219 3.83 -21.44 -2.29
C SER A 219 2.40 -20.92 -2.53
N ARG A 220 1.78 -20.32 -1.51
CA ARG A 220 0.43 -19.74 -1.64
C ARG A 220 0.38 -18.59 -2.64
N LEU A 221 1.41 -17.76 -2.69
CA LEU A 221 1.52 -16.68 -3.67
C LEU A 221 1.60 -17.24 -5.09
N VAL A 222 2.43 -18.26 -5.32
CA VAL A 222 2.53 -18.96 -6.61
C VAL A 222 1.17 -19.53 -7.03
N ASP A 223 0.50 -20.26 -6.13
CA ASP A 223 -0.83 -20.83 -6.40
C ASP A 223 -1.86 -19.76 -6.73
N ALA A 224 -1.86 -18.65 -5.99
CA ALA A 224 -2.74 -17.52 -6.24
C ALA A 224 -2.49 -16.88 -7.62
N LEU A 225 -1.23 -16.69 -8.01
CA LEU A 225 -0.85 -16.12 -9.30
C LEU A 225 -1.22 -17.03 -10.49
N ILE A 226 -1.11 -18.35 -10.33
CA ILE A 226 -1.54 -19.33 -11.35
C ILE A 226 -3.05 -19.24 -11.61
N GLN A 227 -3.84 -19.06 -10.55
CA GLN A 227 -5.30 -18.95 -10.62
C GLN A 227 -5.77 -17.55 -11.06
N LEU A 228 -4.87 -16.57 -11.14
CA LEU A 228 -5.20 -15.18 -11.41
C LEU A 228 -5.33 -14.90 -12.92
N GLU A 229 -6.56 -14.95 -13.40
CA GLU A 229 -6.91 -14.61 -14.79
C GLU A 229 -7.05 -13.10 -14.99
N GLY A 230 -6.38 -12.56 -16.01
CA GLY A 230 -6.26 -11.10 -16.20
C GLY A 230 -7.59 -10.37 -16.45
N ASP A 231 -8.54 -11.01 -17.13
CA ASP A 231 -9.85 -10.49 -17.52
C ASP A 231 -10.95 -10.75 -16.48
N ARG A 232 -10.67 -11.61 -15.51
CA ARG A 232 -11.61 -11.88 -14.42
C ARG A 232 -11.62 -10.73 -13.44
N ASN A 233 -12.81 -10.32 -13.02
CA ASN A 233 -12.98 -9.35 -11.94
C ASN A 233 -12.99 -10.07 -10.59
N PHE A 234 -12.26 -9.50 -9.65
CA PHE A 234 -12.14 -9.98 -8.28
C PHE A 234 -12.70 -8.95 -7.31
N LYS A 235 -13.17 -9.44 -6.17
CA LYS A 235 -13.65 -8.62 -5.06
C LYS A 235 -12.76 -8.93 -3.85
N ILE A 236 -11.86 -8.02 -3.53
CA ILE A 236 -10.85 -8.20 -2.48
C ILE A 236 -11.24 -7.32 -1.29
N GLN A 237 -11.14 -7.89 -0.09
CA GLN A 237 -11.37 -7.17 1.17
C GLN A 237 -10.02 -6.99 1.89
N PRO A 238 -9.66 -5.79 2.38
CA PRO A 238 -8.39 -5.56 3.08
C PRO A 238 -8.15 -6.55 4.24
N GLU A 239 -9.20 -6.88 4.99
CA GLU A 239 -9.14 -7.77 6.16
C GLU A 239 -8.72 -9.21 5.79
N LYS A 240 -8.96 -9.62 4.53
CA LYS A 240 -8.52 -10.92 4.02
C LYS A 240 -7.06 -10.93 3.60
N VAL A 241 -6.47 -9.75 3.37
CA VAL A 241 -5.08 -9.58 2.94
C VAL A 241 -4.15 -9.40 4.14
N ILE A 242 -4.59 -8.68 5.17
CA ILE A 242 -3.80 -8.37 6.39
C ILE A 242 -3.08 -9.59 7.00
N PRO A 243 -3.72 -10.78 7.16
CA PRO A 243 -3.04 -11.94 7.75
C PRO A 243 -1.78 -12.41 6.99
N TYR A 244 -1.68 -12.13 5.69
CA TYR A 244 -0.49 -12.47 4.89
C TYR A 244 0.71 -11.59 5.24
N GLY A 245 0.48 -10.32 5.56
CA GLY A 245 1.55 -9.42 5.98
C GLY A 245 2.17 -9.80 7.32
N ILE A 246 1.40 -10.36 8.25
CA ILE A 246 1.93 -10.93 9.49
C ILE A 246 2.99 -12.01 9.22
N GLU A 247 2.73 -12.87 8.23
CA GLU A 247 3.69 -13.89 7.81
C GLU A 247 4.93 -13.26 7.15
N LEU A 248 4.76 -12.20 6.37
CA LEU A 248 5.88 -11.45 5.80
C LEU A 248 6.79 -10.86 6.90
N TRP A 249 6.21 -10.28 7.95
CA TRP A 249 7.00 -9.73 9.07
C TRP A 249 7.82 -10.75 9.82
N LYS A 250 7.30 -11.98 9.99
CA LYS A 250 8.07 -13.08 10.58
C LYS A 250 9.34 -13.42 9.78
N ARG A 251 9.47 -12.95 8.54
CA ARG A 251 10.67 -13.12 7.70
C ARG A 251 11.59 -11.92 7.82
N ILE A 252 11.03 -10.71 7.85
CA ILE A 252 11.78 -9.44 7.96
C ILE A 252 12.42 -9.26 9.35
N ILE A 253 11.73 -9.65 10.42
CA ILE A 253 12.17 -9.41 11.80
C ILE A 253 13.14 -10.51 12.32
N LYS A 254 13.36 -11.59 11.55
CA LYS A 254 14.41 -12.58 11.90
C LYS A 254 15.78 -11.94 12.02
#